data_AF-A0A532UK25-F1
#
_entry.id   AF-A0A532UK25-F1
#
_cell.length_a   1.000
_cell.length_b   1.000
_cell.length_c   1.000
_cell.angle_alpha   90.00
_cell.angle_beta   90.00
_cell.angle_gamma   90.00
#
_symmetry.space_group_name_H-M   'P 1'
#
loop_
_entity.id
_entity.type
_entity.pdbx_description
1 polymer ?
#
loop_
_entity_poly.entity_id
_entity_poly.type
_entity_poly.pdbx_seq_one_letter_code
_entity_poly.pdbx_strand_id
1 'polypeptide(L)'
;MDGKRGFTLIELLVVIAIIALLLSILMPALRAVREQGRRAVCAQNEKNTGLGLFLYANDYDGKLPLNVVDRWLFDVSYWTTDIILESGGFDRHIFYCPSWRKRDNIIFWRYGENFPAGTPESLPPPEPTAESTRRNYHRIMGYFWFIDTAAGRPNPPMSPDSGAPKEWVRSITVTKSAPASVELIADVTASNGPNRETSDFSRATGGCWSRWQVYDRSNHLKAGSQPTGGNILFVDGHVQWRHFKDMEHRWFWQSFGNPCFWW
;
A
#
# COMPACT_ATOMS: atom_id res chain seq x y z
N MET A 1 -20.15 -60.76 -24.90
CA MET A 1 -20.54 -59.97 -23.72
C MET A 1 -19.25 -59.62 -23.00
N ASP A 2 -18.65 -58.48 -23.32
CA ASP A 2 -17.40 -58.06 -22.67
C ASP A 2 -17.71 -57.55 -21.27
N GLY A 3 -17.38 -58.37 -20.28
CA GLY A 3 -17.50 -58.03 -18.87
C GLY A 3 -16.65 -56.81 -18.58
N LYS A 4 -17.28 -55.66 -18.37
CA LYS A 4 -16.61 -54.44 -17.91
C LYS A 4 -15.94 -54.74 -16.57
N ARG A 5 -14.60 -54.70 -16.54
CA ARG A 5 -13.81 -54.80 -15.31
C ARG A 5 -14.20 -53.65 -14.38
N GLY A 6 -14.69 -53.98 -13.19
CA GLY A 6 -15.00 -52.99 -12.15
C GLY A 6 -13.73 -52.47 -11.49
N PHE A 7 -13.72 -51.19 -11.15
CA PHE A 7 -12.63 -50.56 -10.41
C PHE A 7 -12.60 -51.09 -8.96
N THR A 8 -11.43 -51.45 -8.44
CA THR A 8 -11.29 -51.88 -7.06
C THR A 8 -11.16 -50.68 -6.11
N LEU A 9 -11.60 -50.85 -4.87
CA LEU A 9 -11.46 -49.83 -3.83
C LEU A 9 -10.00 -49.45 -3.57
N ILE A 10 -9.08 -50.42 -3.70
CA ILE A 10 -7.64 -50.20 -3.52
C ILE A 10 -7.08 -49.30 -4.63
N GLU A 11 -7.43 -49.56 -5.89
CA GLU A 11 -6.97 -48.73 -7.01
C GLU A 11 -7.43 -47.28 -6.86
N LEU A 12 -8.68 -47.05 -6.43
CA LEU A 12 -9.18 -45.71 -6.17
C LEU A 12 -8.41 -45.04 -5.02
N LEU A 13 -8.15 -45.78 -3.95
CA LEU A 13 -7.47 -45.26 -2.76
C LEU A 13 -6.01 -44.87 -3.03
N VAL A 14 -5.29 -45.65 -3.84
CA VAL A 14 -3.91 -45.32 -4.24
C VAL A 14 -3.88 -44.04 -5.09
N VAL A 15 -4.83 -43.88 -6.02
CA VAL A 15 -4.90 -42.68 -6.87
C VAL A 15 -5.15 -41.42 -6.06
N ILE A 16 -6.12 -41.43 -5.14
CA ILE A 16 -6.37 -40.26 -4.28
C ILE A 16 -5.19 -39.97 -3.36
N ALA A 17 -4.47 -40.99 -2.87
CA ALA A 17 -3.28 -40.81 -2.04
C ALA A 17 -2.15 -40.12 -2.82
N ILE A 18 -1.92 -40.53 -4.07
CA ILE A 18 -0.92 -39.88 -4.95
C ILE A 18 -1.33 -38.44 -5.25
N ILE A 19 -2.60 -38.18 -5.59
CA ILE A 19 -3.09 -36.82 -5.84
C ILE A 19 -2.92 -35.93 -4.59
N ALA A 20 -3.27 -36.44 -3.41
CA ALA A 20 -3.12 -35.70 -2.16
C ALA A 20 -1.65 -35.36 -1.86
N LEU A 21 -0.73 -36.30 -2.08
CA LEU A 21 0.70 -36.08 -1.93
C LEU A 21 1.19 -34.98 -2.90
N LEU A 22 0.84 -35.06 -4.18
CA LEU A 22 1.23 -34.05 -5.18
C LEU A 22 0.68 -32.66 -4.85
N LEU A 23 -0.59 -32.57 -4.43
CA LEU A 23 -1.20 -31.31 -4.03
C LEU A 23 -0.55 -30.71 -2.78
N SER A 24 -0.10 -31.54 -1.83
CA SER A 24 0.57 -31.07 -0.60
C SER A 24 1.87 -30.30 -0.89
N ILE A 25 2.63 -30.74 -1.91
CA ILE A 25 3.87 -30.10 -2.34
C ILE A 25 3.57 -28.87 -3.21
N LEU A 26 2.50 -28.93 -4.02
CA LEU A 26 2.13 -27.86 -4.95
C LEU A 26 1.52 -26.63 -4.26
N MET A 27 0.74 -26.81 -3.18
CA MET A 27 0.05 -25.70 -2.52
C MET A 27 0.98 -24.60 -1.96
N PRO A 28 2.08 -24.91 -1.24
CA PRO A 28 3.04 -23.91 -0.79
C PRO A 28 3.67 -23.13 -1.97
N ALA A 29 4.05 -23.84 -3.03
CA ALA A 29 4.64 -23.23 -4.23
C ALA A 29 3.66 -22.26 -4.91
N LEU A 30 2.40 -22.66 -5.09
CA LEU A 30 1.37 -21.79 -5.68
C LEU A 30 1.11 -20.53 -4.84
N ARG A 31 1.16 -20.62 -3.51
CA ARG A 31 1.02 -19.43 -2.64
C ARG A 31 2.18 -18.45 -2.86
N ALA A 32 3.41 -18.95 -2.96
CA ALA A 32 4.58 -18.12 -3.22
C ALA A 32 4.51 -17.45 -4.61
N VAL A 33 4.14 -18.19 -5.65
CA VAL A 33 3.98 -17.65 -7.02
C VAL A 33 2.90 -16.58 -7.09
N ARG A 34 1.74 -16.81 -6.46
CA ARG A 34 0.66 -15.80 -6.39
C ARG A 34 1.12 -14.52 -5.71
N GLU A 35 1.93 -14.65 -4.66
CA GLU A 35 2.46 -13.50 -3.94
C GLU A 35 3.50 -12.73 -4.77
N GLN A 36 4.38 -13.42 -5.48
CA GLN A 36 5.29 -12.80 -6.45
C GLN A 36 4.52 -12.04 -7.55
N GLY A 37 3.45 -12.63 -8.08
CA GLY A 37 2.58 -11.95 -9.04
C GLY A 37 1.93 -10.68 -8.47
N ARG A 38 1.45 -10.75 -7.23
CA ARG A 38 0.92 -9.55 -6.54
C ARG A 38 1.96 -8.48 -6.34
N ARG A 39 3.21 -8.84 -5.99
CA ARG A 39 4.32 -7.88 -5.87
C ARG A 39 4.61 -7.20 -7.19
N ALA A 40 4.63 -7.94 -8.30
CA ALA A 40 4.86 -7.37 -9.62
C ALA A 40 3.76 -6.37 -10.03
N VAL A 41 2.49 -6.73 -9.79
CA VAL A 41 1.36 -5.81 -10.03
C VAL A 41 1.44 -4.60 -9.09
N CYS A 42 1.79 -4.80 -7.83
CA CYS A 42 1.97 -3.72 -6.87
C CYS A 42 3.04 -2.72 -7.32
N ALA A 43 4.21 -3.22 -7.73
CA ALA A 43 5.29 -2.39 -8.27
C ALA A 43 4.85 -1.61 -9.51
N GLN A 44 4.03 -2.21 -10.38
CA GLN A 44 3.49 -1.53 -11.55
C GLN A 44 2.47 -0.45 -11.17
N ASN A 45 1.63 -0.70 -10.17
CA ASN A 45 0.67 0.27 -9.64
C ASN A 45 1.40 1.49 -9.03
N GLU A 46 2.48 1.28 -8.29
CA GLU A 46 3.34 2.37 -7.80
C GLU A 46 3.98 3.13 -8.96
N LYS A 47 4.51 2.44 -9.99
CA LYS A 47 5.03 3.10 -11.20
C LYS A 47 3.98 3.94 -11.93
N ASN A 48 2.76 3.43 -12.07
CA ASN A 48 1.67 4.15 -12.73
C ASN A 48 1.28 5.40 -11.91
N THR A 49 1.25 5.27 -10.59
CA THR A 49 1.01 6.42 -9.70
C THR A 49 2.14 7.46 -9.82
N GLY A 50 3.39 7.00 -9.82
CA GLY A 50 4.57 7.84 -10.07
C GLY A 50 4.54 8.52 -11.43
N LEU A 51 4.12 7.80 -12.47
CA LEU A 51 3.98 8.35 -13.82
C LEU A 51 2.97 9.51 -13.84
N GLY A 52 1.82 9.37 -13.18
CA GLY A 52 0.87 10.48 -13.03
C GLY A 52 1.47 11.69 -12.32
N LEU A 53 2.26 11.46 -11.27
CA LEU A 53 3.00 12.52 -10.57
C LEU A 53 4.06 13.18 -11.47
N PHE A 54 4.78 12.41 -12.28
CA PHE A 54 5.80 12.91 -13.19
C PHE A 54 5.22 13.67 -14.38
N LEU A 55 4.05 13.26 -14.88
CA LEU A 55 3.30 14.01 -15.90
C LEU A 55 2.94 15.40 -15.36
N TYR A 56 2.36 15.46 -14.17
CA TYR A 56 2.12 16.76 -13.52
C TYR A 56 3.42 17.54 -13.33
N ALA A 57 4.47 16.91 -12.81
CA ALA A 57 5.73 17.61 -12.60
C ALA A 57 6.33 18.17 -13.89
N ASN A 58 6.16 17.50 -15.03
CA ASN A 58 6.60 18.00 -16.34
C ASN A 58 5.93 19.34 -16.67
N ASP A 59 4.62 19.43 -16.43
CA ASP A 59 3.82 20.63 -16.72
C ASP A 59 4.05 21.77 -15.71
N TYR A 60 4.59 21.47 -14.52
CA TYR A 60 4.73 22.41 -13.40
C TYR A 60 6.18 22.60 -12.92
N ASP A 61 7.13 22.74 -13.84
CA ASP A 61 8.56 23.02 -13.57
C ASP A 61 9.23 22.03 -12.61
N GLY A 62 8.90 20.75 -12.75
CA GLY A 62 9.39 19.66 -11.90
C GLY A 62 8.78 19.63 -10.50
N LYS A 63 7.76 20.44 -10.19
CA LYS A 63 7.09 20.44 -8.87
C LYS A 63 6.03 19.36 -8.80
N LEU A 64 5.97 18.65 -7.68
CA LEU A 64 4.93 17.68 -7.42
C LEU A 64 3.64 18.34 -6.91
N PRO A 65 2.47 17.72 -7.13
CA PRO A 65 1.27 18.16 -6.44
C PRO A 65 1.46 17.94 -4.94
N LEU A 66 1.33 19.01 -4.15
CA LEU A 66 1.51 18.94 -2.70
C LEU A 66 0.25 18.43 -2.02
N ASN A 67 0.42 17.62 -0.98
CA ASN A 67 -0.72 17.15 -0.21
C ASN A 67 -1.28 18.32 0.63
N VAL A 68 -2.55 18.64 0.41
CA VAL A 68 -3.20 19.77 1.10
C VAL A 68 -3.60 19.38 2.52
N VAL A 69 -3.81 18.09 2.79
CA VAL A 69 -4.07 17.58 4.13
C VAL A 69 -2.77 17.21 4.84
N ASP A 70 -2.63 17.61 6.10
CA ASP A 70 -1.53 17.17 6.96
C ASP A 70 -2.03 16.07 7.91
N ARG A 71 -1.93 14.83 7.42
CA ARG A 71 -2.44 13.60 8.05
C ARG A 71 -1.41 12.47 7.90
N TRP A 72 -1.81 11.21 7.99
CA TRP A 72 -0.85 10.10 7.86
C TRP A 72 -0.31 9.95 6.44
N LEU A 73 0.76 9.15 6.30
CA LEU A 73 1.48 9.00 5.05
C LEU A 73 0.62 8.44 3.90
N PHE A 74 -0.45 7.70 4.22
CA PHE A 74 -1.39 7.17 3.24
C PHE A 74 -2.70 7.98 3.16
N ASP A 75 -2.80 9.10 3.88
CA ASP A 75 -3.95 9.98 3.84
C ASP A 75 -3.70 11.07 2.79
N VAL A 76 -4.23 10.87 1.59
CA VAL A 76 -3.98 11.75 0.44
C VAL A 76 -5.25 12.52 0.10
N SER A 77 -5.15 13.84 -0.09
CA SER A 77 -6.34 14.64 -0.44
C SER A 77 -6.96 14.18 -1.76
N TYR A 78 -8.28 14.34 -1.91
CA TYR A 78 -8.95 14.01 -3.18
C TYR A 78 -8.26 14.80 -4.31
N TRP A 79 -8.07 16.10 -4.08
CA TRP A 79 -7.38 17.00 -5.02
C TRP A 79 -6.07 16.42 -5.58
N THR A 80 -5.22 15.86 -4.72
CA THR A 80 -3.93 15.29 -5.14
C THR A 80 -4.11 14.03 -5.99
N THR A 81 -5.06 13.16 -5.62
CA THR A 81 -5.35 11.95 -6.40
C THR A 81 -6.05 12.26 -7.72
N ASP A 82 -6.84 13.32 -7.77
CA ASP A 82 -7.59 13.70 -8.95
C ASP A 82 -6.69 14.17 -10.07
N ILE A 83 -5.62 14.90 -9.74
CA ILE A 83 -4.58 15.28 -10.70
C ILE A 83 -4.05 14.07 -11.48
N ILE A 84 -3.87 12.93 -10.79
CA ILE A 84 -3.41 11.70 -11.43
C ILE A 84 -4.52 11.05 -12.25
N LEU A 85 -5.75 11.03 -11.74
CA LEU A 85 -6.91 10.46 -12.44
C LEU A 85 -7.31 11.29 -13.68
N GLU A 86 -7.14 12.61 -13.64
CA GLU A 86 -7.43 13.56 -14.72
C GLU A 86 -6.52 13.36 -15.93
N SER A 87 -5.36 12.70 -15.76
CA SER A 87 -4.54 12.26 -16.90
C SER A 87 -5.29 11.31 -17.85
N GLY A 88 -6.39 10.69 -17.40
CA GLY A 88 -7.25 9.82 -18.20
C GLY A 88 -6.67 8.44 -18.51
N GLY A 89 -5.40 8.19 -18.14
CA GLY A 89 -4.70 6.93 -18.39
C GLY A 89 -4.85 5.89 -17.28
N PHE A 90 -5.39 6.27 -16.12
CA PHE A 90 -5.44 5.42 -14.92
C PHE A 90 -6.80 5.44 -14.24
N ASP A 91 -7.08 4.36 -13.52
CA ASP A 91 -8.25 4.25 -12.66
C ASP A 91 -7.84 4.15 -11.18
N ARG A 92 -8.83 4.15 -10.29
CA ARG A 92 -8.61 4.08 -8.84
C ARG A 92 -7.77 2.86 -8.39
N HIS A 93 -7.77 1.75 -9.11
CA HIS A 93 -7.13 0.51 -8.65
C HIS A 93 -5.61 0.64 -8.56
N ILE A 94 -4.99 1.59 -9.28
CA ILE A 94 -3.53 1.82 -9.22
C ILE A 94 -3.08 2.33 -7.85
N PHE A 95 -3.99 2.82 -7.01
CA PHE A 95 -3.66 3.36 -5.70
C PHE A 95 -3.61 2.30 -4.59
N TYR A 96 -3.77 1.03 -4.95
CA TYR A 96 -3.87 -0.06 -4.00
C TYR A 96 -2.99 -1.26 -4.35
N CYS A 97 -2.39 -1.83 -3.31
CA CYS A 97 -1.66 -3.09 -3.41
C CYS A 97 -2.64 -4.28 -3.47
N PRO A 98 -2.51 -5.18 -4.46
CA PRO A 98 -3.38 -6.37 -4.58
C PRO A 98 -3.16 -7.41 -3.47
N SER A 99 -2.10 -7.28 -2.66
CA SER A 99 -1.91 -8.11 -1.46
C SER A 99 -2.92 -7.81 -0.34
N TRP A 100 -3.61 -6.66 -0.42
CA TRP A 100 -4.70 -6.31 0.47
C TRP A 100 -5.84 -5.58 -0.26
N ARG A 101 -6.53 -6.32 -1.13
CA ARG A 101 -7.66 -5.80 -1.93
C ARG A 101 -8.78 -5.12 -1.13
N LYS A 102 -8.92 -5.40 0.18
CA LYS A 102 -9.94 -4.73 1.00
C LYS A 102 -9.70 -3.23 1.14
N ARG A 103 -8.47 -2.76 0.95
CA ARG A 103 -8.14 -1.33 0.97
C ARG A 103 -8.86 -0.57 -0.16
N ASP A 104 -9.14 -1.24 -1.26
CA ASP A 104 -9.95 -0.73 -2.36
C ASP A 104 -11.46 -0.83 -2.06
N ASN A 105 -11.88 -0.32 -0.90
CA ASN A 105 -13.29 -0.21 -0.55
C ASN A 105 -13.67 1.27 -0.44
N ILE A 106 -14.91 1.58 -0.81
CA ILE A 106 -15.45 2.94 -0.77
C ILE A 106 -15.19 3.69 0.55
N ILE A 107 -15.23 3.02 1.71
CA ILE A 107 -15.02 3.71 2.99
C ILE A 107 -13.59 4.27 3.12
N PHE A 108 -12.59 3.62 2.50
CA PHE A 108 -11.22 4.14 2.47
C PHE A 108 -11.06 5.20 1.39
N TRP A 109 -11.58 4.93 0.20
CA TRP A 109 -11.50 5.86 -0.93
C TRP A 109 -12.24 7.18 -0.66
N ARG A 110 -13.31 7.12 0.13
CA ARG A 110 -14.14 8.27 0.52
C ARG A 110 -14.16 8.51 2.02
N TYR A 111 -12.99 8.37 2.65
CA TYR A 111 -12.88 8.49 4.09
C TYR A 111 -13.38 9.84 4.62
N GLY A 112 -13.13 10.95 3.93
CA GLY A 112 -13.60 12.28 4.34
C GLY A 112 -15.12 12.37 4.57
N GLU A 113 -15.91 11.53 3.90
CA GLU A 113 -17.38 11.54 3.92
C GLU A 113 -17.99 10.68 5.03
N ASN A 114 -17.18 9.92 5.76
CA ASN A 114 -17.60 9.19 6.96
C ASN A 114 -18.76 8.20 6.75
N PHE A 115 -18.77 7.47 5.63
CA PHE A 115 -19.76 6.40 5.40
C PHE A 115 -19.66 5.29 6.47
N PRO A 116 -20.76 4.62 6.83
CA PRO A 116 -20.72 3.47 7.73
C PRO A 116 -19.89 2.31 7.17
N ALA A 117 -19.26 1.54 8.08
CA ALA A 117 -18.57 0.32 7.69
C ALA A 117 -19.54 -0.67 7.03
N GLY A 118 -19.11 -1.32 5.95
CA GLY A 118 -19.95 -2.24 5.17
C GLY A 118 -20.80 -1.57 4.09
N THR A 119 -20.67 -0.25 3.88
CA THR A 119 -21.29 0.45 2.73
C THR A 119 -20.86 -0.23 1.42
N PRO A 120 -21.81 -0.73 0.61
CA PRO A 120 -21.53 -1.30 -0.70
C PRO A 120 -21.02 -0.25 -1.70
N GLU A 121 -20.14 -0.66 -2.62
CA GLU A 121 -19.56 0.20 -3.65
C GLU A 121 -20.62 0.81 -4.59
N SER A 122 -21.79 0.18 -4.75
CA SER A 122 -22.87 0.60 -5.64
C SER A 122 -23.84 1.61 -5.02
N LEU A 123 -23.78 1.84 -3.71
CA LEU A 123 -24.73 2.71 -3.00
C LEU A 123 -24.30 4.18 -2.80
N PRO A 124 -23.05 4.63 -2.98
CA PRO A 124 -22.69 5.98 -2.59
C PRO A 124 -23.15 7.01 -3.65
N PRO A 125 -23.54 8.24 -3.25
CA PRO A 125 -23.81 9.33 -4.21
C PRO A 125 -22.55 9.66 -5.02
N PRO A 126 -22.61 10.44 -6.11
CA PRO A 126 -21.39 10.91 -6.77
C PRO A 126 -20.41 11.58 -5.79
N GLU A 127 -19.11 11.54 -6.09
CA GLU A 127 -18.13 12.23 -5.25
C GLU A 127 -18.40 13.75 -5.21
N PRO A 128 -18.10 14.42 -4.08
CA PRO A 128 -18.23 15.87 -3.99
C PRO A 128 -17.35 16.56 -5.04
N THR A 129 -17.93 17.47 -5.82
CA THR A 129 -17.21 18.21 -6.88
C THR A 129 -16.66 19.55 -6.40
N ALA A 130 -17.14 20.07 -5.27
CA ALA A 130 -16.69 21.35 -4.73
C ALA A 130 -15.19 21.30 -4.40
N GLU A 131 -14.41 22.20 -4.99
CA GLU A 131 -12.96 22.27 -4.82
C GLU A 131 -12.56 22.36 -3.33
N SER A 132 -13.28 23.17 -2.55
CA SER A 132 -13.03 23.31 -1.11
C SER A 132 -13.18 21.98 -0.38
N THR A 133 -14.13 21.12 -0.76
CA THR A 133 -14.28 19.78 -0.21
C THR A 133 -13.15 18.87 -0.68
N ARG A 134 -12.82 18.86 -1.98
CA ARG A 134 -11.77 17.97 -2.53
C ARG A 134 -10.36 18.28 -2.00
N ARG A 135 -10.09 19.52 -1.61
CA ARG A 135 -8.84 19.91 -0.93
C ARG A 135 -8.78 19.47 0.53
N ASN A 136 -9.91 19.49 1.24
CA ASN A 136 -9.97 19.20 2.68
C ASN A 136 -10.23 17.72 3.01
N TYR A 137 -10.89 16.99 2.11
CA TYR A 137 -11.18 15.57 2.28
C TYR A 137 -10.02 14.73 1.77
N HIS A 138 -9.81 13.59 2.42
CA HIS A 138 -8.75 12.66 2.07
C HIS A 138 -9.26 11.24 1.89
N ARG A 139 -8.48 10.50 1.11
CA ARG A 139 -8.59 9.08 0.83
C ARG A 139 -7.54 8.35 1.65
N ILE A 140 -7.86 7.15 2.09
CA ILE A 140 -6.90 6.25 2.72
C ILE A 140 -6.38 5.29 1.65
N MET A 141 -5.11 5.47 1.30
CA MET A 141 -4.46 4.82 0.16
C MET A 141 -3.81 3.49 0.52
N GLY A 142 -3.46 2.70 -0.49
CA GLY A 142 -2.69 1.45 -0.31
C GLY A 142 -1.18 1.66 -0.22
N TYR A 143 -0.71 2.91 -0.33
CA TYR A 143 0.68 3.30 -0.36
C TYR A 143 0.96 4.46 0.61
N PHE A 144 2.16 4.52 1.15
CA PHE A 144 2.72 5.71 1.77
C PHE A 144 3.17 6.69 0.69
N TRP A 145 2.94 7.97 0.93
CA TRP A 145 3.30 9.07 0.04
C TRP A 145 4.24 10.01 0.78
N PHE A 146 5.44 10.17 0.23
CA PHE A 146 6.50 11.00 0.81
C PHE A 146 6.54 12.41 0.19
N ILE A 147 5.48 12.79 -0.55
CA ILE A 147 5.27 14.16 -0.98
C ILE A 147 5.08 15.08 0.23
N ASP A 148 5.63 16.28 0.13
CA ASP A 148 5.49 17.30 1.17
C ASP A 148 4.07 17.91 1.15
N THR A 149 3.73 18.65 2.20
CA THR A 149 2.48 19.41 2.28
C THR A 149 2.65 20.84 1.79
N ALA A 150 1.53 21.49 1.48
CA ALA A 150 1.52 22.92 1.12
C ALA A 150 2.21 23.79 2.19
N ALA A 151 1.92 23.51 3.47
CA ALA A 151 2.52 24.20 4.62
C ALA A 151 3.96 23.77 4.94
N GLY A 152 4.44 22.69 4.33
CA GLY A 152 5.69 22.03 4.69
C GLY A 152 5.52 21.14 5.92
N ARG A 153 6.05 19.92 5.87
CA ARG A 153 6.08 19.01 7.01
C ARG A 153 7.33 19.25 7.86
N PRO A 154 7.18 19.57 9.16
CA PRO A 154 8.31 19.57 10.06
C PRO A 154 8.83 18.14 10.25
N ASN A 155 10.08 17.99 10.72
CA ASN A 155 10.67 16.72 11.15
C ASN A 155 10.56 15.60 10.09
N PRO A 156 11.50 15.54 9.13
CA PRO A 156 11.50 14.45 8.16
C PRO A 156 11.47 13.08 8.85
N PRO A 157 10.89 12.05 8.21
CA PRO A 157 10.89 10.71 8.78
C PRO A 157 12.31 10.24 9.08
N MET A 158 12.52 9.62 10.22
CA MET A 158 13.85 9.25 10.68
C MET A 158 13.76 8.01 11.54
N SER A 159 14.77 7.15 11.49
CA SER A 159 14.83 5.96 12.34
C SER A 159 15.59 6.23 13.63
N PRO A 160 15.15 5.67 14.77
CA PRO A 160 15.93 5.70 16.00
C PRO A 160 17.23 4.88 15.90
N ASP A 161 17.29 3.90 15.00
CA ASP A 161 18.43 2.99 14.87
C ASP A 161 19.58 3.63 14.07
N SER A 162 19.26 4.20 12.90
CA SER A 162 20.26 4.80 12.02
C SER A 162 20.47 6.29 12.28
N GLY A 163 19.50 6.99 12.87
CA GLY A 163 19.51 8.44 13.03
C GLY A 163 19.54 9.21 11.70
N ALA A 164 19.34 8.54 10.56
CA ALA A 164 19.44 9.14 9.24
C ALA A 164 18.05 9.68 8.81
N PRO A 165 17.90 11.00 8.61
CA PRO A 165 16.64 11.58 8.17
C PRO A 165 16.38 11.26 6.70
N LYS A 166 15.11 11.05 6.38
CA LYS A 166 14.59 11.00 5.02
C LYS A 166 14.21 12.39 4.53
N GLU A 167 13.65 12.48 3.33
CA GLU A 167 13.30 13.75 2.70
C GLU A 167 11.82 13.78 2.35
N TRP A 168 11.18 14.93 2.57
CA TRP A 168 9.87 15.23 2.02
C TRP A 168 10.05 15.79 0.61
N VAL A 169 9.37 15.18 -0.37
CA VAL A 169 9.57 15.50 -1.78
C VAL A 169 8.62 16.62 -2.21
N ARG A 170 9.16 17.76 -2.63
CA ARG A 170 8.39 18.86 -3.25
C ARG A 170 8.56 18.93 -4.76
N SER A 171 9.66 18.40 -5.27
CA SER A 171 10.04 18.48 -6.67
C SER A 171 10.86 17.25 -7.03
N ILE A 172 10.71 16.80 -8.28
CA ILE A 172 11.50 15.68 -8.83
C ILE A 172 12.86 16.14 -9.37
N THR A 173 13.05 17.45 -9.54
CA THR A 173 14.30 18.05 -10.04
C THR A 173 15.10 18.73 -8.94
N VAL A 174 14.47 19.02 -7.79
CA VAL A 174 15.10 19.68 -6.64
C VAL A 174 14.95 18.79 -5.41
N THR A 175 15.90 17.88 -5.23
CA THR A 175 16.03 17.00 -4.06
C THR A 175 17.34 17.30 -3.30
N LYS A 176 17.38 17.04 -2.00
CA LYS A 176 18.60 17.18 -1.17
C LYS A 176 19.60 16.05 -1.43
N SER A 177 19.08 14.85 -1.68
CA SER A 177 19.88 13.66 -2.02
C SER A 177 19.74 13.31 -3.49
N ALA A 178 20.58 12.40 -4.00
CA ALA A 178 20.47 11.92 -5.38
C ALA A 178 19.06 11.31 -5.62
N PRO A 179 18.34 11.64 -6.71
CA PRO A 179 16.97 11.18 -6.95
C PRO A 179 16.75 9.67 -6.82
N ALA A 180 17.73 8.86 -7.21
CA ALA A 180 17.74 7.40 -7.07
C ALA A 180 17.79 6.89 -5.62
N SER A 181 17.94 7.78 -4.64
CA SER A 181 17.99 7.44 -3.20
C SER A 181 16.85 8.06 -2.40
N VAL A 182 16.04 8.92 -3.04
CA VAL A 182 14.90 9.59 -2.41
C VAL A 182 13.62 8.81 -2.67
N GLU A 183 13.03 8.26 -1.61
CA GLU A 183 11.74 7.58 -1.68
C GLU A 183 10.60 8.56 -1.99
N LEU A 184 9.71 8.19 -2.90
CA LEU A 184 8.55 8.98 -3.32
C LEU A 184 7.22 8.33 -2.92
N ILE A 185 7.06 7.03 -3.21
CA ILE A 185 5.90 6.21 -2.81
C ILE A 185 6.42 4.87 -2.30
N ALA A 186 5.76 4.28 -1.31
CA ALA A 186 6.08 2.93 -0.85
C ALA A 186 4.84 2.14 -0.47
N ASP A 187 4.93 0.82 -0.59
CA ASP A 187 3.98 -0.12 -0.01
C ASP A 187 3.76 0.18 1.48
N VAL A 188 2.49 0.20 1.91
CA VAL A 188 2.16 0.40 3.32
C VAL A 188 2.71 -0.76 4.15
N THR A 189 3.64 -0.45 5.03
CA THR A 189 4.09 -1.34 6.10
C THR A 189 3.84 -0.65 7.43
N ALA A 190 2.72 -1.01 8.06
CA ALA A 190 2.23 -0.45 9.31
C ALA A 190 2.00 -1.53 10.38
N SER A 191 2.35 -1.22 11.63
CA SER A 191 2.18 -2.11 12.78
C SER A 191 1.52 -1.41 13.96
N ASN A 192 1.10 -2.20 14.95
CA ASN A 192 0.58 -1.73 16.22
C ASN A 192 1.66 -1.32 17.26
N GLY A 193 2.94 -1.38 16.89
CA GLY A 193 4.07 -1.20 17.78
C GLY A 193 5.39 -0.98 17.03
N PRO A 194 6.44 -0.45 17.68
CA PRO A 194 7.71 -0.13 17.03
C PRO A 194 8.70 -1.30 17.09
N ASN A 195 8.35 -2.42 17.74
CA ASN A 195 9.24 -3.57 17.88
C ASN A 195 9.04 -4.53 16.70
N ARG A 196 10.09 -4.75 15.90
CA ARG A 196 10.02 -5.54 14.67
C ARG A 196 9.54 -6.97 14.91
N GLU A 197 10.02 -7.61 15.99
CA GLU A 197 9.82 -9.02 16.27
C GLU A 197 8.45 -9.32 16.89
N THR A 198 7.95 -8.41 17.72
CA THR A 198 6.76 -8.64 18.56
C THR A 198 5.50 -7.89 18.09
N SER A 199 5.64 -6.90 17.21
CA SER A 199 4.48 -6.13 16.73
C SER A 199 3.66 -6.92 15.71
N ASP A 200 2.36 -6.61 15.65
CA ASP A 200 1.40 -7.19 14.72
C ASP A 200 1.17 -6.21 13.55
N PHE A 201 1.59 -6.62 12.34
CA PHE A 201 1.44 -5.82 11.12
C PHE A 201 0.10 -6.05 10.40
N SER A 202 -0.80 -6.82 11.01
CA SER A 202 -2.18 -7.00 10.56
C SER A 202 -3.19 -6.20 11.39
N ARG A 203 -2.72 -5.54 12.45
CA ARG A 203 -3.56 -4.87 13.46
C ARG A 203 -3.09 -3.45 13.79
N ALA A 204 -2.54 -2.74 12.81
CA ALA A 204 -2.25 -1.32 12.98
C ALA A 204 -3.57 -0.59 13.30
N THR A 205 -3.58 0.21 14.37
CA THR A 205 -4.78 0.93 14.79
C THR A 205 -4.65 2.39 14.45
N GLY A 206 -5.79 3.03 14.21
CA GLY A 206 -5.76 4.42 13.86
C GLY A 206 -7.09 5.07 13.57
N GLY A 207 -7.15 5.99 12.60
CA GLY A 207 -8.39 6.66 12.20
C GLY A 207 -9.47 5.66 11.79
N CYS A 208 -9.11 4.64 10.99
CA CYS A 208 -9.99 3.53 10.64
C CYS A 208 -10.49 2.75 11.87
N TRP A 209 -9.61 2.54 12.86
CA TRP A 209 -9.96 1.85 14.09
C TRP A 209 -10.91 2.67 14.95
N SER A 210 -10.55 3.92 15.26
CA SER A 210 -11.36 4.84 16.04
C SER A 210 -12.75 5.03 15.43
N ARG A 211 -12.84 5.04 14.09
CA ARG A 211 -14.09 5.28 13.39
C ARG A 211 -14.95 4.04 13.17
N TRP A 212 -14.35 2.92 12.77
CA TRP A 212 -15.07 1.74 12.29
C TRP A 212 -14.65 0.43 12.96
N GLN A 213 -13.72 0.48 13.91
CA GLN A 213 -13.07 -0.71 14.48
C GLN A 213 -12.45 -1.60 13.39
N VAL A 214 -11.97 -0.96 12.32
CA VAL A 214 -11.28 -1.63 11.21
C VAL A 214 -9.78 -1.41 11.37
N TYR A 215 -9.03 -2.51 11.46
CA TYR A 215 -7.59 -2.46 11.50
C TYR A 215 -7.00 -2.10 10.14
N ASP A 216 -5.98 -1.26 10.17
CA ASP A 216 -5.03 -1.12 9.08
C ASP A 216 -4.10 -2.34 9.05
N ARG A 217 -3.72 -2.75 7.83
CA ARG A 217 -2.91 -3.93 7.59
C ARG A 217 -1.80 -3.59 6.61
N SER A 218 -0.59 -4.07 6.92
CA SER A 218 0.54 -3.99 5.98
C SER A 218 0.28 -4.79 4.71
N ASN A 219 0.85 -4.30 3.62
CA ASN A 219 0.95 -5.04 2.39
C ASN A 219 1.93 -6.22 2.58
N HIS A 220 1.79 -7.23 1.71
CA HIS A 220 2.74 -8.33 1.57
C HIS A 220 3.08 -9.12 2.85
N LEU A 221 2.08 -9.36 3.72
CA LEU A 221 2.21 -10.21 4.91
C LEU A 221 2.45 -11.69 4.60
N LYS A 222 3.34 -12.30 5.38
CA LYS A 222 3.48 -13.74 5.55
C LYS A 222 2.32 -14.30 6.39
N ALA A 223 2.25 -15.63 6.47
CA ALA A 223 1.49 -16.28 7.54
C ALA A 223 2.06 -15.83 8.91
N GLY A 224 1.20 -15.47 9.86
CA GLY A 224 1.62 -15.07 11.21
C GLY A 224 1.84 -13.57 11.45
N SER A 225 1.33 -12.68 10.57
CA SER A 225 1.30 -11.22 10.70
C SER A 225 2.60 -10.43 10.48
N GLN A 226 3.67 -11.07 10.03
CA GLN A 226 4.94 -10.39 9.68
C GLN A 226 5.04 -10.08 8.18
N PRO A 227 5.45 -8.88 7.76
CA PRO A 227 5.62 -8.54 6.35
C PRO A 227 6.82 -9.24 5.71
N THR A 228 6.75 -9.44 4.39
CA THR A 228 7.89 -9.92 3.59
C THR A 228 8.82 -8.79 3.15
N GLY A 229 8.29 -7.57 3.10
CA GLY A 229 8.91 -6.39 2.49
C GLY A 229 7.84 -5.57 1.78
N GLY A 230 8.29 -4.61 0.96
CA GLY A 230 7.43 -3.73 0.18
C GLY A 230 8.18 -3.14 -1.01
N ASN A 231 7.44 -2.73 -2.02
CA ASN A 231 7.96 -1.93 -3.11
C ASN A 231 8.13 -0.47 -2.67
N ILE A 232 9.11 0.18 -3.27
CA ILE A 232 9.42 1.58 -3.05
C ILE A 232 9.74 2.20 -4.40
N LEU A 233 8.96 3.18 -4.79
CA LEU A 233 9.23 4.08 -5.91
C LEU A 233 10.13 5.22 -5.45
N PHE A 234 11.16 5.51 -6.25
CA PHE A 234 12.09 6.61 -6.04
C PHE A 234 11.83 7.78 -7.01
N VAL A 235 12.43 8.94 -6.72
CA VAL A 235 12.21 10.17 -7.48
C VAL A 235 12.69 10.10 -8.93
N ASP A 236 13.69 9.27 -9.22
CA ASP A 236 14.13 8.99 -10.60
C ASP A 236 13.20 8.01 -11.37
N GLY A 237 12.15 7.50 -10.71
CA GLY A 237 11.12 6.65 -11.31
C GLY A 237 11.39 5.15 -11.26
N HIS A 238 12.51 4.70 -10.70
CA HIS A 238 12.71 3.26 -10.50
C HIS A 238 11.93 2.76 -9.28
N VAL A 239 11.57 1.48 -9.30
CA VAL A 239 10.93 0.80 -8.17
C VAL A 239 11.82 -0.35 -7.70
N GLN A 240 12.04 -0.42 -6.39
CA GLN A 240 12.84 -1.45 -5.77
C GLN A 240 12.03 -2.20 -4.70
N TRP A 241 12.21 -3.52 -4.63
CA TRP A 241 11.75 -4.30 -3.49
C TRP A 241 12.72 -4.17 -2.32
N ARG A 242 12.22 -3.73 -1.15
CA ARG A 242 12.98 -3.72 0.09
C ARG A 242 12.47 -4.83 1.01
N HIS A 243 13.37 -5.70 1.46
CA HIS A 243 12.99 -6.74 2.41
C HIS A 243 12.69 -6.14 3.78
N PHE A 244 11.72 -6.71 4.50
CA PHE A 244 11.34 -6.18 5.80
C PHE A 244 12.48 -6.15 6.83
N LYS A 245 13.41 -7.12 6.76
CA LYS A 245 14.61 -7.14 7.62
C LYS A 245 15.51 -5.90 7.46
N ASP A 246 15.40 -5.22 6.32
CA ASP A 246 16.20 -4.05 5.95
C ASP A 246 15.40 -2.74 6.11
N MET A 247 14.12 -2.81 6.49
CA MET A 247 13.25 -1.65 6.72
C MET A 247 13.39 -1.13 8.15
N GLU A 248 13.34 0.18 8.34
CA GLU A 248 13.43 0.79 9.68
C GLU A 248 12.10 1.44 10.07
N HIS A 249 11.81 1.49 11.37
CA HIS A 249 10.68 2.26 11.87
C HIS A 249 11.01 3.75 11.79
N ARG A 250 10.27 4.54 11.00
CA ARG A 250 10.65 5.92 10.67
C ARG A 250 9.65 7.00 11.03
N TRP A 251 8.41 6.63 11.37
CA TRP A 251 7.34 7.58 11.61
C TRP A 251 7.07 7.77 13.10
N PHE A 252 6.96 9.03 13.54
CA PHE A 252 6.90 9.39 14.96
C PHE A 252 8.03 8.78 15.82
N TRP A 253 9.26 8.77 15.31
CA TRP A 253 10.39 8.13 16.00
C TRP A 253 10.68 8.63 17.43
N GLN A 254 10.31 9.88 17.77
CA GLN A 254 10.45 10.44 19.13
C GLN A 254 9.23 10.22 20.03
N SER A 255 8.10 9.81 19.48
CA SER A 255 6.83 9.72 20.21
C SER A 255 6.11 8.47 19.77
N PHE A 256 5.94 7.49 20.66
CA PHE A 256 5.19 6.31 20.29
C PHE A 256 3.73 6.68 19.97
N GLY A 257 3.39 6.67 18.68
CA GLY A 257 2.05 6.84 18.16
C GLY A 257 1.72 5.66 17.27
N ASN A 258 0.77 4.82 17.68
CA ASN A 258 0.20 3.79 16.82
C ASN A 258 -0.72 4.50 15.78
N PRO A 259 -0.52 4.28 14.47
CA PRO A 259 0.31 3.23 13.85
C PRO A 259 1.79 3.59 13.64
N CYS A 260 2.64 2.57 13.79
CA CYS A 260 4.08 2.66 13.48
C CYS A 260 4.32 2.32 12.00
N PHE A 261 5.11 3.13 11.29
CA PHE A 261 5.37 2.95 9.85
C PHE A 261 6.82 2.61 9.55
N TRP A 262 7.01 1.74 8.56
CA TRP A 262 8.28 1.11 8.25
C TRP A 262 8.59 1.21 6.76
N TRP A 263 9.83 1.59 6.44
CA TRP A 263 10.40 1.48 5.11
C TRP A 263 11.92 1.59 5.15
#